data_AF-A0A660TS81-F1
#
_entry.id   AF-A0A660TS81-F1
#
_cell.length_a   1.000
_cell.length_b   1.000
_cell.length_c   1.000
_cell.angle_alpha   90.00
_cell.angle_beta   90.00
_cell.angle_gamma   90.00
#
_symmetry.space_group_name_H-M   'P 1'
#
loop_
_entity.id
_entity.type
_entity.pdbx_description
1 polymer ?
#
loop_
_entity_poly.entity_id
_entity_poly.type
_entity_poly.pdbx_seq_one_letter_code
_entity_poly.pdbx_strand_id
1 'polypeptide(L)'
;MGIFKKKSEKDSGKKGEDKSRKLPSTIFLNPSLKVLEGFKDDLKLNEPVIRLTKYLRGKYGLHKGDHVTLKKDNQIIKARVDVSSSTDGEDPICRLNRKARELLNVKLGGEIEIIPPETLILLIDTSGSMADFLSGMVKMDAAKDAIREFIRSKFLMNQGDKIGIVSFGEISTVLEKPSTDYEYLENRANALTPNGATAMYEGMGLSIDLLSPLAGAKRIIMLTDGVPTTTGRFAIINLAKKAASKHIVIDTVGVGSPFDIMGYDEVLLRRIAAITGGTFRRVIDVQQLSGQFVELAAGKNYSYLLPEK
;
A
#
# COMPACT_ATOMS: atom_id res chain seq x y z
N MET A 1 -55.77 -45.39 28.49
CA MET A 1 -54.44 -44.92 28.94
C MET A 1 -54.29 -43.47 28.47
N GLY A 2 -53.96 -42.46 29.27
CA GLY A 2 -53.84 -42.36 30.73
C GLY A 2 -53.09 -41.07 31.15
N ILE A 3 -53.60 -40.36 32.18
CA ILE A 3 -52.87 -39.40 33.07
C ILE A 3 -52.40 -38.07 32.41
N PHE A 4 -53.02 -36.90 32.64
CA PHE A 4 -52.97 -35.97 33.82
C PHE A 4 -51.61 -35.28 34.15
N LYS A 5 -51.46 -33.96 33.91
CA LYS A 5 -51.43 -32.89 34.95
C LYS A 5 -51.09 -31.47 34.42
N LYS A 6 -51.61 -30.45 35.14
CA LYS A 6 -51.28 -29.00 35.04
C LYS A 6 -50.10 -28.62 35.97
N LYS A 7 -49.34 -27.58 35.60
CA LYS A 7 -49.04 -26.32 36.36
C LYS A 7 -48.04 -25.47 35.53
N SER A 8 -48.26 -24.18 35.27
CA SER A 8 -47.85 -22.98 36.05
C SER A 8 -46.37 -23.03 36.50
N GLU A 9 -45.54 -21.99 36.37
CA GLU A 9 -45.83 -20.55 36.28
C GLU A 9 -44.69 -19.77 35.57
N LYS A 10 -44.85 -18.44 35.47
CA LYS A 10 -43.95 -17.41 34.91
C LYS A 10 -42.44 -17.69 35.03
N ASP A 11 -41.69 -17.35 33.97
CA ASP A 11 -40.74 -16.23 34.11
C ASP A 11 -40.60 -15.43 32.80
N SER A 12 -40.03 -14.24 32.95
CA SER A 12 -39.97 -13.10 32.07
C SER A 12 -38.73 -13.12 31.14
N GLY A 13 -38.81 -12.43 29.99
CA GLY A 13 -37.64 -12.25 29.13
C GLY A 13 -37.94 -11.82 27.70
N LYS A 14 -37.83 -10.52 27.42
CA LYS A 14 -37.97 -9.95 26.06
C LYS A 14 -36.96 -10.56 25.08
N LYS A 15 -37.45 -11.23 24.03
CA LYS A 15 -36.78 -11.23 22.70
C LYS A 15 -37.47 -10.13 21.88
N GLY A 16 -36.78 -9.26 21.17
CA GLY A 16 -35.34 -9.10 21.00
C GLY A 16 -35.13 -8.18 19.79
N GLU A 17 -35.06 -6.87 20.03
CA GLU A 17 -34.97 -5.88 18.96
C GLU A 17 -33.68 -5.98 18.16
N ASP A 18 -33.76 -5.50 16.91
CA ASP A 18 -32.75 -5.55 15.87
C ASP A 18 -31.36 -5.09 16.32
N LYS A 19 -30.35 -5.92 16.06
CA LYS A 19 -28.92 -5.64 16.27
C LYS A 19 -28.06 -5.91 15.02
N SER A 20 -28.61 -5.73 13.82
CA SER A 20 -27.86 -5.78 12.55
C SER A 20 -26.89 -4.60 12.32
N ARG A 21 -26.46 -3.91 13.38
CA ARG A 21 -25.39 -2.89 13.38
C ARG A 21 -24.34 -3.15 14.47
N LYS A 22 -23.34 -3.96 14.13
CA LYS A 22 -21.91 -3.86 14.51
C LYS A 22 -21.19 -5.15 14.11
N LEU A 23 -20.47 -5.12 12.99
CA LEU A 23 -19.41 -6.10 12.75
C LEU A 23 -18.26 -5.79 13.73
N PRO A 24 -17.78 -6.78 14.52
CA PRO A 24 -16.72 -6.54 15.49
C PRO A 24 -15.36 -6.36 14.81
N SER A 25 -14.77 -5.18 14.98
CA SER A 25 -13.45 -4.84 14.44
C SER A 25 -12.32 -5.22 15.40
N THR A 26 -12.07 -6.52 15.61
CA THR A 26 -10.96 -7.00 16.47
C THR A 26 -10.42 -8.37 16.06
N ILE A 27 -9.42 -8.37 15.16
CA ILE A 27 -8.53 -9.48 14.76
C ILE A 27 -7.22 -8.81 14.29
N PHE A 28 -5.99 -9.11 14.73
CA PHE A 28 -5.47 -10.05 15.76
C PHE A 28 -4.21 -9.42 16.43
N LEU A 29 -3.44 -10.20 17.21
CA LEU A 29 -2.11 -9.85 17.76
C LEU A 29 -1.11 -10.99 17.40
N ASN A 30 0.22 -10.94 17.59
CA ASN A 30 1.14 -10.01 18.27
C ASN A 30 2.52 -10.02 17.52
N PRO A 31 3.63 -9.32 17.93
CA PRO A 31 4.32 -9.52 19.21
C PRO A 31 4.46 -8.26 20.08
N SER A 32 4.39 -8.52 21.39
CA SER A 32 4.56 -7.64 22.56
C SER A 32 5.07 -6.22 22.28
N LEU A 33 4.12 -5.27 22.24
CA LEU A 33 4.31 -3.98 22.91
C LEU A 33 2.97 -3.31 23.21
N LYS A 34 2.60 -3.23 24.49
CA LYS A 34 1.49 -2.39 24.95
C LYS A 34 1.82 -0.91 24.74
N VAL A 35 0.73 -0.15 24.57
CA VAL A 35 0.76 1.24 24.12
C VAL A 35 -0.26 2.03 24.95
N LEU A 36 -0.03 2.19 26.25
CA LEU A 36 -1.02 2.67 27.22
C LEU A 36 -1.63 4.04 26.86
N GLU A 37 -2.96 4.09 26.85
CA GLU A 37 -3.72 5.33 26.90
C GLU A 37 -3.43 6.05 28.22
N GLY A 38 -3.19 7.36 28.16
CA GLY A 38 -2.94 8.21 29.33
C GLY A 38 -1.61 7.92 30.06
N PHE A 39 -0.59 8.75 29.81
CA PHE A 39 0.58 8.79 30.68
C PHE A 39 0.84 10.20 31.20
N LYS A 40 1.24 10.26 32.47
CA LYS A 40 1.90 11.43 33.10
C LYS A 40 3.22 11.72 32.39
N ASP A 41 3.67 12.97 32.51
CA ASP A 41 4.87 13.49 31.86
C ASP A 41 6.12 12.62 32.10
N ASP A 42 6.55 11.86 31.09
CA ASP A 42 7.94 11.43 30.97
C ASP A 42 8.75 12.69 30.66
N LEU A 43 9.45 13.23 31.67
CA LEU A 43 10.16 14.52 31.65
C LEU A 43 11.20 14.67 30.52
N LYS A 44 11.41 13.65 29.67
CA LYS A 44 12.33 13.62 28.53
C LYS A 44 11.65 13.51 27.16
N LEU A 45 10.33 13.32 27.08
CA LEU A 45 9.56 13.10 25.84
C LEU A 45 8.17 13.76 25.91
N ASN A 46 7.87 14.68 24.99
CA ASN A 46 6.56 15.32 24.93
C ASN A 46 5.48 14.38 24.35
N GLU A 47 4.26 14.49 24.91
CA GLU A 47 3.09 13.68 24.52
C GLU A 47 2.84 13.59 22.99
N PRO A 48 2.96 14.67 22.18
CA PRO A 48 2.70 14.58 20.74
C PRO A 48 3.65 13.65 19.99
N VAL A 49 4.93 13.58 20.38
CA VAL A 49 5.91 12.65 19.78
C VAL A 49 5.59 11.20 20.13
N ILE A 50 5.04 10.97 21.34
CA ILE A 50 4.54 9.66 21.75
C ILE A 50 3.33 9.30 20.87
N ARG A 51 2.29 10.14 20.79
CA ARG A 51 1.10 9.91 19.92
C ARG A 51 1.49 9.63 18.47
N LEU A 52 2.39 10.43 17.90
CA LEU A 52 2.96 10.23 16.56
C LEU A 52 3.60 8.85 16.40
N THR A 53 4.47 8.44 17.34
CA THR A 53 5.16 7.14 17.26
C THR A 53 4.19 5.95 17.41
N LYS A 54 3.12 6.11 18.20
CA LYS A 54 2.03 5.12 18.31
C LYS A 54 1.28 4.94 16.99
N TYR A 55 0.86 6.05 16.37
CA TYR A 55 0.20 6.02 15.06
C TYR A 55 1.09 5.40 13.98
N LEU A 56 2.37 5.77 13.97
CA LEU A 56 3.37 5.20 13.06
C LEU A 56 3.46 3.68 13.14
N ARG A 57 3.54 3.13 14.36
CA ARG A 57 3.62 1.69 14.58
C ARG A 57 2.29 0.98 14.28
N GLY A 58 1.17 1.54 14.73
CA GLY A 58 -0.16 0.93 14.55
C GLY A 58 -0.65 0.92 13.10
N LYS A 59 -0.36 1.98 12.33
CA LYS A 59 -0.84 2.13 10.95
C LYS A 59 0.18 1.70 9.89
N TYR A 60 1.47 1.92 10.12
CA TYR A 60 2.54 1.60 9.16
C TYR A 60 3.56 0.59 9.70
N GLY A 61 3.24 -0.15 10.77
CA GLY A 61 4.04 -1.30 11.21
C GLY A 61 5.51 -1.01 11.50
N LEU A 62 5.89 0.24 11.82
CA LEU A 62 7.30 0.59 12.00
C LEU A 62 7.89 0.01 13.30
N HIS A 63 9.08 -0.56 13.18
CA HIS A 63 9.84 -1.23 14.22
C HIS A 63 11.16 -0.49 14.55
N LYS A 64 11.86 -0.94 15.60
CA LYS A 64 13.17 -0.41 15.99
C LYS A 64 14.18 -0.56 14.85
N GLY A 65 14.79 0.54 14.45
CA GLY A 65 15.79 0.60 13.38
C GLY A 65 15.24 1.04 12.03
N ASP A 66 13.92 1.00 11.85
CA ASP A 66 13.27 1.54 10.67
C ASP A 66 13.43 3.07 10.61
N HIS A 67 13.25 3.62 9.42
CA HIS A 67 13.28 5.06 9.19
C HIS A 67 11.92 5.52 8.70
N VAL A 68 11.53 6.74 9.04
CA VAL A 68 10.35 7.43 8.52
C VAL A 68 10.78 8.81 8.05
N THR A 69 10.26 9.24 6.91
CA THR A 69 10.46 10.61 6.45
C THR A 69 9.28 11.44 6.93
N LEU A 70 9.57 12.56 7.60
CA LEU A 70 8.58 13.47 8.13
C LEU A 70 8.76 14.82 7.46
N LYS A 71 7.66 15.45 7.05
CA LYS A 71 7.67 16.77 6.42
C LYS A 71 6.79 17.74 7.22
N LYS A 72 7.36 18.88 7.56
CA LYS A 72 6.73 19.95 8.34
C LYS A 72 7.38 21.29 7.94
N ASP A 73 6.58 22.33 7.71
CA ASP A 73 7.07 23.68 7.38
C ASP A 73 8.11 23.67 6.22
N ASN A 74 7.85 22.85 5.18
CA ASN A 74 8.74 22.50 4.06
C ASN A 74 10.10 21.84 4.42
N GLN A 75 10.39 21.58 5.70
CA GLN A 75 11.56 20.82 6.11
C GLN A 75 11.30 19.32 6.01
N ILE A 76 12.24 18.57 5.43
CA ILE A 76 12.20 17.11 5.32
C ILE A 76 13.18 16.49 6.32
N ILE A 77 12.67 15.58 7.16
CA ILE A 77 13.40 14.99 8.29
C ILE A 77 13.33 13.47 8.19
N LYS A 78 14.44 12.81 7.83
CA LYS A 78 14.57 11.35 7.93
C LYS A 78 14.84 10.96 9.38
N ALA A 79 13.79 10.53 10.07
CA ALA A 79 13.82 10.11 11.47
C ALA A 79 14.02 8.60 11.58
N ARG A 80 14.93 8.16 12.45
CA ARG A 80 15.05 6.74 12.83
C ARG A 80 14.11 6.44 13.99
N VAL A 81 13.47 5.27 13.97
CA VAL A 81 12.70 4.73 15.09
C VAL A 81 13.67 4.04 16.06
N ASP A 82 13.88 4.65 17.21
CA ASP A 82 14.72 4.17 18.30
C ASP A 82 13.86 3.61 19.44
N VAL A 83 14.51 2.90 20.37
CA VAL A 83 13.92 2.52 21.66
C VAL A 83 14.26 3.58 22.72
N SER A 84 13.31 3.86 23.61
CA SER A 84 13.49 4.68 24.80
C SER A 84 14.15 3.87 25.92
N SER A 85 14.76 4.54 26.90
CA SER A 85 15.10 3.92 28.19
C SER A 85 13.88 3.64 29.06
N SER A 86 12.73 4.23 28.72
CA SER A 86 11.44 4.08 29.41
C SER A 86 10.69 2.85 28.88
N THR A 87 10.03 2.09 29.77
CA THR A 87 9.15 0.96 29.42
C THR A 87 7.70 1.26 29.80
N ASP A 88 6.77 0.55 29.15
CA ASP A 88 5.34 0.55 29.43
C ASP A 88 4.95 -0.82 30.00
N GLY A 89 5.16 -1.01 31.31
CA GLY A 89 5.27 -2.35 31.89
C GLY A 89 6.59 -3.01 31.49
N GLU A 90 6.53 -4.23 30.95
CA GLU A 90 7.71 -4.97 30.44
C GLU A 90 8.13 -4.51 29.02
N ASP A 91 7.33 -3.66 28.40
CA ASP A 91 7.35 -3.41 26.96
C ASP A 91 8.13 -2.12 26.60
N PRO A 92 9.22 -2.19 25.80
CA PRO A 92 10.10 -1.03 25.55
C PRO A 92 9.53 0.02 24.58
N ILE A 93 9.35 1.25 25.06
CA ILE A 93 8.69 2.35 24.30
C ILE A 93 9.52 2.76 23.08
N CYS A 94 8.89 2.85 21.89
CA CYS A 94 9.53 3.41 20.69
C CYS A 94 9.46 4.94 20.67
N ARG A 95 10.48 5.59 20.09
CA ARG A 95 10.57 7.05 19.90
C ARG A 95 11.29 7.39 18.60
N LEU A 96 11.11 8.61 18.10
CA LEU A 96 11.97 9.16 17.04
C LEU A 96 13.35 9.55 17.60
N ASN A 97 14.37 9.50 16.75
CA ASN A 97 15.73 9.94 17.09
C ASN A 97 15.79 11.40 17.60
N ARG A 98 16.86 11.76 18.32
CA ARG A 98 17.00 13.08 18.96
C ARG A 98 16.82 14.24 17.98
N LYS A 99 17.49 14.19 16.82
CA LYS A 99 17.42 15.22 15.78
C LYS A 99 16.00 15.47 15.28
N ALA A 100 15.23 14.40 15.05
CA ALA A 100 13.83 14.55 14.63
C ALA A 100 12.96 15.16 15.74
N ARG A 101 13.13 14.74 16.99
CA ARG A 101 12.37 15.31 18.12
C ARG A 101 12.64 16.80 18.33
N GLU A 102 13.88 17.24 18.16
CA GLU A 102 14.27 18.65 18.24
C GLU A 102 13.72 19.48 17.07
N LEU A 103 13.84 18.99 15.83
CA LEU A 103 13.39 19.69 14.63
C LEU A 103 11.86 19.77 14.49
N LEU A 104 11.11 18.74 14.91
CA LEU A 104 9.67 18.71 14.70
C LEU A 104 8.92 19.76 15.55
N ASN A 105 9.50 20.23 16.67
CA ASN A 105 8.94 21.21 17.62
C ASN A 105 7.41 21.11 17.75
N VAL A 106 6.94 19.92 18.13
CA VAL A 106 5.54 19.53 17.96
C VAL A 106 4.68 20.14 19.04
N LYS A 107 3.81 21.07 18.64
CA LYS A 107 2.68 21.54 19.44
C LYS A 107 1.44 20.71 19.10
N LEU A 108 0.57 20.52 20.10
CA LEU A 108 -0.79 19.98 19.85
C LEU A 108 -1.51 20.86 18.81
N GLY A 109 -2.30 20.24 17.93
CA GLY A 109 -2.95 20.92 16.79
C GLY A 109 -2.04 21.20 15.58
N GLY A 110 -0.75 20.85 15.63
CA GLY A 110 0.14 20.94 14.45
C GLY A 110 -0.08 19.80 13.46
N GLU A 111 -0.05 20.10 12.16
CA GLU A 111 -0.02 19.09 11.09
C GLU A 111 1.43 18.61 10.83
N ILE A 112 1.60 17.30 10.61
CA ILE A 112 2.86 16.69 10.18
C ILE A 112 2.55 15.72 9.03
N GLU A 113 3.18 15.91 7.89
CA GLU A 113 3.12 14.96 6.79
C GLU A 113 4.06 13.79 7.08
N ILE A 114 3.54 12.57 6.95
CA ILE A 114 4.28 11.35 7.22
C ILE A 114 4.46 10.57 5.93
N ILE A 115 5.71 10.30 5.59
CA ILE A 115 6.11 9.54 4.43
C ILE A 115 6.88 8.30 4.94
N PRO A 116 6.17 7.19 5.25
CA PRO A 116 6.80 5.95 5.65
C PRO A 116 7.50 5.30 4.44
N PRO A 117 8.46 4.38 4.69
CA PRO A 117 8.90 3.45 3.66
C PRO A 117 7.70 2.63 3.19
N GLU A 118 7.58 2.45 1.89
CA GLU A 118 6.60 1.53 1.31
C GLU A 118 7.31 0.31 0.73
N THR A 119 6.63 -0.83 0.75
CA THR A 119 6.99 -1.98 -0.08
C THR A 119 6.02 -2.06 -1.24
N LEU A 120 6.55 -1.94 -2.46
CA LEU A 120 5.74 -1.85 -3.66
C LEU A 120 6.10 -2.93 -4.69
N ILE A 121 5.11 -3.34 -5.48
CA ILE A 121 5.31 -4.17 -6.67
C ILE A 121 4.99 -3.34 -7.91
N LEU A 122 5.94 -3.29 -8.84
CA LEU A 122 5.68 -2.92 -10.22
C LEU A 122 5.11 -4.15 -10.92
N LEU A 123 3.82 -4.10 -11.24
CA LEU A 123 3.09 -5.19 -11.88
C LEU A 123 2.88 -4.83 -13.36
N ILE A 124 3.70 -5.40 -14.22
CA ILE A 124 3.88 -4.94 -15.60
C ILE A 124 3.30 -5.95 -16.58
N ASP A 125 2.40 -5.48 -17.42
CA ASP A 125 1.89 -6.24 -18.56
C ASP A 125 3.03 -6.53 -19.54
N THR A 126 3.18 -7.79 -19.88
CA THR A 126 4.11 -8.31 -20.88
C THR A 126 3.36 -9.19 -21.89
N SER A 127 2.09 -8.91 -22.15
CA SER A 127 1.32 -9.55 -23.22
C SER A 127 1.83 -9.14 -24.60
N GLY A 128 1.39 -9.85 -25.65
CA GLY A 128 1.84 -9.62 -27.02
C GLY A 128 1.58 -8.21 -27.54
N SER A 129 0.50 -7.55 -27.11
CA SER A 129 0.16 -6.17 -27.49
C SER A 129 1.23 -5.17 -27.07
N MET A 130 1.97 -5.41 -25.99
CA MET A 130 3.05 -4.52 -25.56
C MET A 130 4.22 -4.43 -26.56
N ALA A 131 4.26 -5.27 -27.60
CA ALA A 131 5.17 -5.15 -28.74
C ALA A 131 4.74 -4.09 -29.79
N ASP A 132 3.48 -3.63 -29.81
CA ASP A 132 3.04 -2.68 -30.82
C ASP A 132 3.59 -1.27 -30.57
N PHE A 133 3.63 -0.48 -31.65
CA PHE A 133 4.02 0.93 -31.60
C PHE A 133 2.85 1.84 -31.21
N LEU A 134 3.11 2.78 -30.30
CA LEU A 134 2.23 3.90 -29.95
C LEU A 134 3.08 5.18 -29.85
N SER A 135 2.58 6.32 -30.35
CA SER A 135 3.33 7.60 -30.45
C SER A 135 4.78 7.49 -31.00
N GLY A 136 5.03 6.57 -31.93
CA GLY A 136 6.34 6.38 -32.55
C GLY A 136 7.35 5.53 -31.77
N MET A 137 6.96 4.87 -30.68
CA MET A 137 7.80 3.97 -29.88
C MET A 137 7.06 2.68 -29.53
N VAL A 138 7.78 1.58 -29.34
CA VAL A 138 7.21 0.31 -28.82
C VAL A 138 6.69 0.53 -27.39
N LYS A 139 5.46 0.08 -27.09
CA LYS A 139 4.83 0.25 -25.77
C LYS A 139 5.70 -0.32 -24.62
N MET A 140 6.32 -1.47 -24.82
CA MET A 140 7.24 -2.09 -23.85
C MET A 140 8.52 -1.27 -23.62
N ASP A 141 9.10 -0.65 -24.65
CA ASP A 141 10.33 0.13 -24.47
C ASP A 141 10.05 1.41 -23.66
N ALA A 142 8.93 2.09 -23.95
CA ALA A 142 8.45 3.20 -23.12
C ALA A 142 8.13 2.75 -21.68
N ALA A 143 7.57 1.56 -21.50
CA ALA A 143 7.32 0.98 -20.18
C ALA A 143 8.62 0.75 -19.40
N LYS A 144 9.67 0.21 -20.04
CA LYS A 144 10.99 0.02 -19.43
C LYS A 144 11.59 1.34 -18.98
N ASP A 145 11.60 2.37 -19.82
CA ASP A 145 12.15 3.67 -19.46
C ASP A 145 11.36 4.33 -18.31
N ALA A 146 10.04 4.20 -18.29
CA ALA A 146 9.21 4.69 -17.19
C ALA A 146 9.46 3.94 -15.87
N ILE A 147 9.64 2.62 -15.93
CA ILE A 147 10.02 1.78 -14.77
C ILE A 147 11.40 2.20 -14.24
N ARG A 148 12.37 2.44 -15.13
CA ARG A 148 13.72 2.88 -14.74
C ARG A 148 13.71 4.24 -14.06
N GLU A 149 13.03 5.25 -14.63
CA GLU A 149 12.90 6.55 -13.98
C GLU A 149 12.10 6.50 -12.66
N PHE A 150 11.13 5.58 -12.52
CA PHE A 150 10.47 5.33 -11.24
C PHE A 150 11.45 4.78 -10.20
N ILE A 151 12.18 3.71 -10.51
CA ILE A 151 13.15 3.07 -9.61
C ILE A 151 14.22 4.08 -9.20
N ARG A 152 14.73 4.86 -10.17
CA ARG A 152 15.70 5.94 -9.95
C ARG A 152 15.14 7.03 -9.05
N SER A 153 13.91 7.48 -9.29
CA SER A 153 13.24 8.49 -8.46
C SER A 153 13.07 8.02 -7.01
N LYS A 154 12.61 6.77 -6.80
CA LYS A 154 12.50 6.18 -5.45
C LYS A 154 13.85 6.11 -4.73
N PHE A 155 14.90 5.69 -5.45
CA PHE A 155 16.25 5.60 -4.89
C PHE A 155 16.80 6.97 -4.51
N LEU A 156 16.65 7.99 -5.38
CA LEU A 156 17.07 9.37 -5.12
C LEU A 156 16.33 10.00 -3.93
N MET A 157 15.05 9.66 -3.72
CA MET A 157 14.31 10.06 -2.52
C MET A 157 14.83 9.41 -1.23
N ASN A 158 15.52 8.26 -1.34
CA ASN A 158 16.20 7.55 -0.24
C ASN A 158 15.30 7.38 1.01
N GLN A 159 14.06 6.93 0.81
CA GLN A 159 13.09 6.77 1.90
C GLN A 159 13.12 5.38 2.55
N GLY A 160 13.92 4.44 2.01
CA GLY A 160 13.98 3.05 2.46
C GLY A 160 12.95 2.13 1.77
N ASP A 161 12.41 2.57 0.64
CA ASP A 161 11.41 1.83 -0.12
C ASP A 161 11.97 0.54 -0.70
N LYS A 162 11.14 -0.50 -0.74
CA LYS A 162 11.46 -1.78 -1.38
C LYS A 162 10.60 -1.95 -2.62
N ILE A 163 11.23 -2.27 -3.74
CA ILE A 163 10.56 -2.48 -5.02
C ILE A 163 10.72 -3.95 -5.40
N GLY A 164 9.63 -4.60 -5.77
CA GLY A 164 9.65 -5.86 -6.51
C GLY A 164 9.07 -5.66 -7.91
N ILE A 165 9.38 -6.59 -8.81
CA ILE A 165 8.88 -6.57 -10.20
C ILE A 165 8.20 -7.90 -10.49
N VAL A 166 6.94 -7.82 -10.91
CA VAL A 166 6.14 -8.96 -11.37
C VAL A 166 5.68 -8.64 -12.79
N SER A 167 5.93 -9.55 -13.73
CA SER A 167 5.37 -9.47 -15.07
C SER A 167 4.12 -10.36 -15.21
N PHE A 168 3.22 -10.01 -16.11
CA PHE A 168 2.12 -10.87 -16.54
C PHE A 168 1.92 -10.79 -18.06
N GLY A 169 2.10 -11.92 -18.74
CA GLY A 169 1.78 -12.10 -20.15
C GLY A 169 1.02 -13.41 -20.31
N GLU A 170 1.53 -14.30 -21.15
CA GLU A 170 1.11 -15.72 -21.20
C GLU A 170 1.12 -16.40 -19.82
N ILE A 171 2.16 -16.10 -19.03
CA ILE A 171 2.32 -16.54 -17.65
C ILE A 171 2.68 -15.34 -16.78
N SER A 172 2.39 -15.43 -15.48
CA SER A 172 2.80 -14.42 -14.51
C SER A 172 4.07 -14.83 -13.76
N THR A 173 5.07 -13.96 -13.73
CA THR A 173 6.41 -14.27 -13.20
C THR A 173 6.88 -13.22 -12.20
N VAL A 174 7.40 -13.66 -11.05
CA VAL A 174 8.13 -12.78 -10.13
C VAL A 174 9.56 -12.62 -10.66
N LEU A 175 9.85 -11.49 -11.30
CA LEU A 175 11.18 -11.18 -11.83
C LEU A 175 12.13 -10.73 -10.72
N GLU A 176 11.62 -9.99 -9.74
CA GLU A 176 12.35 -9.63 -8.53
C GLU A 176 11.43 -9.50 -7.32
N LYS A 177 11.87 -10.02 -6.17
CA LYS A 177 11.19 -9.85 -4.87
C LYS A 177 11.52 -8.48 -4.29
N PRO A 178 10.69 -7.91 -3.41
CA PRO A 178 10.94 -6.58 -2.86
C PRO A 178 12.33 -6.36 -2.25
N SER A 179 13.17 -5.62 -2.96
CA SER A 179 14.56 -5.32 -2.60
C SER A 179 14.86 -3.82 -2.69
N THR A 180 16.05 -3.43 -2.24
CA THR A 180 16.58 -2.06 -2.31
C THR A 180 17.76 -1.97 -3.28
N ASP A 181 17.99 -3.01 -4.07
CA ASP A 181 19.12 -3.09 -5.01
C ASP A 181 18.73 -2.43 -6.34
N TYR A 182 19.11 -1.16 -6.47
CA TYR A 182 18.80 -0.33 -7.63
C TYR A 182 19.28 -0.96 -8.95
N GLU A 183 20.54 -1.43 -8.99
CA GLU A 183 21.15 -1.96 -10.21
C GLU A 183 20.50 -3.27 -10.62
N TYR A 184 20.19 -4.14 -9.66
CA TYR A 184 19.49 -5.39 -9.94
C TYR A 184 18.06 -5.15 -10.43
N LEU A 185 17.34 -4.19 -9.84
CA LEU A 185 15.99 -3.80 -10.27
C LEU A 185 15.96 -3.20 -11.68
N GLU A 186 16.91 -2.32 -12.02
CA GLU A 186 17.05 -1.77 -13.38
C GLU A 186 17.35 -2.87 -14.40
N ASN A 187 18.26 -3.79 -14.09
CA ASN A 187 18.56 -4.94 -14.96
C ASN A 187 17.33 -5.86 -15.14
N ARG A 188 16.53 -6.07 -14.10
CA ARG A 188 15.30 -6.89 -14.17
C ARG A 188 14.18 -6.22 -14.97
N ALA A 189 14.10 -4.89 -14.95
CA ALA A 189 13.20 -4.14 -15.83
C ALA A 189 13.61 -4.26 -17.31
N ASN A 190 14.90 -4.12 -17.62
CA ASN A 190 15.41 -4.26 -18.99
C ASN A 190 15.11 -5.63 -19.63
N ALA A 191 15.07 -6.68 -18.81
CA ALA A 191 14.78 -8.06 -19.23
C ALA A 191 13.29 -8.34 -19.56
N LEU A 192 12.37 -7.38 -19.38
CA LEU A 192 10.96 -7.55 -19.77
C LEU A 192 10.84 -7.77 -21.29
N THR A 193 10.04 -8.76 -21.71
CA THR A 193 9.78 -9.07 -23.12
C THR A 193 8.29 -9.31 -23.35
N PRO A 194 7.66 -8.72 -24.39
CA PRO A 194 6.26 -8.99 -24.73
C PRO A 194 6.06 -10.43 -25.22
N ASN A 195 5.06 -11.14 -24.68
CA ASN A 195 4.69 -12.48 -25.11
C ASN A 195 3.28 -12.90 -24.63
N GLY A 196 2.44 -13.33 -25.59
CA GLY A 196 1.22 -14.10 -25.35
C GLY A 196 0.05 -13.33 -24.70
N ALA A 197 -0.72 -14.06 -23.88
CA ALA A 197 -1.96 -13.61 -23.24
C ALA A 197 -1.77 -12.46 -22.22
N THR A 198 -2.86 -12.06 -21.55
CA THR A 198 -2.87 -10.99 -20.54
C THR A 198 -3.36 -11.57 -19.21
N ALA A 199 -2.49 -12.32 -18.52
CA ALA A 199 -2.82 -13.06 -17.28
C ALA A 199 -2.96 -12.18 -16.01
N MET A 200 -3.69 -11.06 -16.10
CA MET A 200 -3.80 -10.03 -15.05
C MET A 200 -4.21 -10.58 -13.68
N TYR A 201 -5.12 -11.58 -13.63
CA TYR A 201 -5.54 -12.19 -12.37
C TYR A 201 -4.39 -12.88 -11.62
N GLU A 202 -3.53 -13.59 -12.34
CA GLU A 202 -2.39 -14.31 -11.75
C GLU A 202 -1.31 -13.33 -11.27
N GLY A 203 -0.91 -12.38 -12.11
CA GLY A 203 0.11 -11.38 -11.75
C GLY A 203 -0.31 -10.50 -10.57
N MET A 204 -1.58 -10.12 -10.54
CA MET A 204 -2.18 -9.44 -9.39
C MET A 204 -2.21 -10.34 -8.15
N GLY A 205 -2.46 -11.64 -8.31
CA GLY A 205 -2.45 -12.63 -7.24
C GLY A 205 -1.07 -12.78 -6.60
N LEU A 206 -0.05 -13.03 -7.42
CA LEU A 206 1.36 -13.09 -7.01
C LEU A 206 1.80 -11.81 -6.28
N SER A 207 1.43 -10.64 -6.82
CA SER A 207 1.75 -9.34 -6.21
C SER A 207 1.11 -9.19 -4.83
N ILE A 208 -0.15 -9.59 -4.67
CA ILE A 208 -0.85 -9.58 -3.38
C ILE A 208 -0.22 -10.56 -2.40
N ASP A 209 0.17 -11.74 -2.84
CA ASP A 209 0.71 -12.78 -1.95
C ASP A 209 2.17 -12.48 -1.53
N LEU A 210 2.96 -11.81 -2.38
CA LEU A 210 4.27 -11.25 -2.01
C LEU A 210 4.16 -10.13 -0.95
N LEU A 211 3.15 -9.26 -1.08
CA LEU A 211 2.95 -8.11 -0.17
C LEU A 211 2.19 -8.48 1.12
N SER A 212 1.29 -9.47 1.07
CA SER A 212 0.43 -9.85 2.20
C SER A 212 1.16 -10.10 3.53
N PRO A 213 2.28 -10.84 3.61
CA PRO A 213 2.99 -11.10 4.87
C PRO A 213 3.82 -9.91 5.36
N LEU A 214 3.97 -8.84 4.55
CA LEU A 214 4.81 -7.70 4.90
C LEU A 214 4.05 -6.68 5.76
N ALA A 215 4.78 -6.07 6.68
CA ALA A 215 4.36 -4.90 7.44
C ALA A 215 4.57 -3.61 6.62
N GLY A 216 3.96 -2.51 7.06
CA GLY A 216 4.13 -1.20 6.44
C GLY A 216 3.16 -0.84 5.33
N ALA A 217 3.42 0.31 4.69
CA ALA A 217 2.68 0.75 3.54
C ALA A 217 2.94 -0.20 2.36
N LYS A 218 1.87 -0.66 1.71
CA LYS A 218 1.94 -1.66 0.64
C LYS A 218 1.21 -1.20 -0.58
N ARG A 219 1.86 -1.32 -1.74
CA ARG A 219 1.39 -0.72 -2.99
C ARG A 219 1.65 -1.64 -4.18
N ILE A 220 0.74 -1.66 -5.14
CA ILE A 220 0.97 -2.22 -6.47
C ILE A 220 0.78 -1.08 -7.46
N ILE A 221 1.69 -0.97 -8.43
CA ILE A 221 1.51 -0.09 -9.58
C ILE A 221 1.36 -1.02 -10.78
N MET A 222 0.14 -1.16 -11.27
CA MET A 222 -0.21 -1.99 -12.41
C MET A 222 -0.13 -1.16 -13.69
N LEU A 223 0.68 -1.61 -14.65
CA LEU A 223 0.75 -1.04 -16.00
C LEU A 223 0.20 -2.08 -17.00
N THR A 224 -0.71 -1.67 -17.88
CA THR A 224 -1.30 -2.55 -18.91
C THR A 224 -1.79 -1.77 -20.12
N ASP A 225 -1.72 -2.39 -21.30
CA ASP A 225 -2.31 -1.90 -22.54
C ASP A 225 -3.53 -2.73 -23.02
N GLY A 226 -3.88 -3.77 -22.27
CA GLY A 226 -4.80 -4.82 -22.70
C GLY A 226 -6.00 -5.08 -21.78
N VAL A 227 -6.88 -5.97 -22.24
CA VAL A 227 -7.98 -6.54 -21.45
C VAL A 227 -7.56 -7.90 -20.87
N PRO A 228 -8.01 -8.31 -19.67
CA PRO A 228 -7.70 -9.63 -19.14
C PRO A 228 -8.27 -10.73 -20.04
N THR A 229 -7.42 -11.63 -20.54
CA THR A 229 -7.83 -12.70 -21.46
C THR A 229 -8.01 -14.07 -20.78
N THR A 230 -7.30 -14.33 -19.68
CA THR A 230 -7.31 -15.65 -19.01
C THR A 230 -8.40 -15.78 -17.93
N THR A 231 -9.02 -14.69 -17.49
CA THR A 231 -9.96 -14.69 -16.36
C THR A 231 -10.93 -13.51 -16.42
N GLY A 232 -12.21 -13.75 -16.14
CA GLY A 232 -13.24 -12.71 -16.17
C GLY A 232 -13.15 -11.67 -15.05
N ARG A 233 -13.60 -10.44 -15.37
CA ARG A 233 -13.65 -9.24 -14.49
C ARG A 233 -14.03 -9.52 -13.03
N PHE A 234 -15.03 -10.38 -12.79
CA PHE A 234 -15.55 -10.65 -11.43
C PHE A 234 -14.48 -11.20 -10.47
N ALA A 235 -13.62 -12.11 -10.93
CA ALA A 235 -12.56 -12.68 -10.10
C ALA A 235 -11.49 -11.62 -9.76
N ILE A 236 -11.10 -10.80 -10.73
CA ILE A 236 -10.14 -9.69 -10.55
C ILE A 236 -10.70 -8.64 -9.57
N ILE A 237 -12.00 -8.33 -9.64
CA ILE A 237 -12.67 -7.43 -8.68
C ILE A 237 -12.69 -8.03 -7.26
N ASN A 238 -12.86 -9.34 -7.11
CA ASN A 238 -12.76 -9.98 -5.79
C ASN A 238 -11.32 -10.02 -5.28
N LEU A 239 -10.34 -10.16 -6.18
CA LEU A 239 -8.93 -10.06 -5.87
C LEU A 239 -8.54 -8.64 -5.41
N ALA A 240 -9.13 -7.59 -6.00
CA ALA A 240 -8.99 -6.21 -5.54
C ALA A 240 -9.54 -6.01 -4.11
N LYS A 241 -10.66 -6.68 -3.75
CA LYS A 241 -11.18 -6.69 -2.37
C LYS A 241 -10.24 -7.45 -1.41
N LYS A 242 -9.57 -8.52 -1.87
CA LYS A 242 -8.51 -9.22 -1.10
C LYS A 242 -7.32 -8.26 -0.85
N ALA A 243 -6.88 -7.50 -1.86
CA ALA A 243 -5.84 -6.48 -1.68
C ALA A 243 -6.24 -5.41 -0.65
N ALA A 244 -7.45 -4.85 -0.77
CA ALA A 244 -7.95 -3.83 0.15
C ALA A 244 -8.03 -4.33 1.61
N SER A 245 -8.51 -5.55 1.84
CA SER A 245 -8.54 -6.15 3.19
C SER A 245 -7.17 -6.54 3.76
N LYS A 246 -6.10 -6.46 2.95
CA LYS A 246 -4.69 -6.59 3.36
C LYS A 246 -3.95 -5.24 3.42
N HIS A 247 -4.67 -4.13 3.28
CA HIS A 247 -4.15 -2.77 3.20
C HIS A 247 -3.10 -2.58 2.08
N ILE A 248 -3.36 -3.22 0.93
CA ILE A 248 -2.57 -3.05 -0.29
C ILE A 248 -3.32 -2.09 -1.22
N VAL A 249 -2.73 -0.92 -1.47
CA VAL A 249 -3.22 0.08 -2.43
C VAL A 249 -2.81 -0.35 -3.84
N ILE A 250 -3.66 -0.15 -4.85
CA ILE A 250 -3.32 -0.45 -6.24
C ILE A 250 -3.58 0.78 -7.11
N ASP A 251 -2.51 1.35 -7.65
CA ASP A 251 -2.60 2.28 -8.77
C ASP A 251 -2.65 1.52 -10.09
N THR A 252 -3.43 2.02 -11.03
CA THR A 252 -3.58 1.43 -12.37
C THR A 252 -3.23 2.44 -13.45
N VAL A 253 -2.40 2.04 -14.40
CA VAL A 253 -1.97 2.84 -15.54
C VAL A 253 -2.37 2.10 -16.81
N GLY A 254 -3.34 2.67 -17.54
CA GLY A 254 -3.78 2.17 -18.83
C GLY A 254 -3.06 2.89 -19.97
N VAL A 255 -2.34 2.14 -20.81
CA VAL A 255 -1.65 2.66 -22.01
C VAL A 255 -2.49 2.32 -23.24
N GLY A 256 -2.86 3.29 -24.06
CA GLY A 256 -3.63 3.00 -25.28
C GLY A 256 -4.15 4.23 -26.00
N SER A 257 -4.40 4.09 -27.31
CA SER A 257 -4.90 5.18 -28.15
C SER A 257 -6.34 5.59 -27.75
N PRO A 258 -6.73 6.87 -27.86
CA PRO A 258 -8.13 7.27 -27.74
C PRO A 258 -9.01 6.72 -28.88
N PHE A 259 -8.40 6.16 -29.93
CA PHE A 259 -9.06 5.43 -31.01
C PHE A 259 -9.08 3.90 -30.78
N ASP A 260 -8.36 3.38 -29.79
CA ASP A 260 -8.39 1.95 -29.42
C ASP A 260 -9.61 1.65 -28.55
N ILE A 261 -10.74 1.38 -29.22
CA ILE A 261 -11.96 0.83 -28.60
C ILE A 261 -11.69 -0.55 -27.95
N MET A 262 -10.56 -1.18 -28.28
CA MET A 262 -10.10 -2.51 -27.87
C MET A 262 -8.80 -2.51 -27.05
N GLY A 263 -8.32 -1.37 -26.56
CA GLY A 263 -7.07 -1.28 -25.79
C GLY A 263 -7.16 -1.95 -24.42
N TYR A 264 -7.26 -1.15 -23.36
CA TYR A 264 -7.36 -1.65 -21.98
C TYR A 264 -8.76 -1.47 -21.38
N ASP A 265 -9.08 -2.29 -20.38
CA ASP A 265 -10.37 -2.22 -19.68
C ASP A 265 -10.39 -1.08 -18.64
N GLU A 266 -10.62 0.15 -19.10
CA GLU A 266 -10.63 1.32 -18.20
C GLU A 266 -11.63 1.19 -17.04
N VAL A 267 -12.79 0.57 -17.28
CA VAL A 267 -13.83 0.38 -16.25
C VAL A 267 -13.31 -0.54 -15.15
N LEU A 268 -12.64 -1.63 -15.52
CA LEU A 268 -11.98 -2.52 -14.57
C LEU A 268 -10.82 -1.82 -13.84
N LEU A 269 -9.92 -1.13 -14.55
CA LEU A 269 -8.75 -0.48 -13.96
C LEU A 269 -9.13 0.62 -12.95
N ARG A 270 -10.11 1.47 -13.30
CA ARG A 270 -10.69 2.46 -12.37
C ARG A 270 -11.33 1.79 -11.17
N ARG A 271 -12.00 0.64 -11.35
CA ARG A 271 -12.67 -0.07 -10.26
C ARG A 271 -11.67 -0.74 -9.31
N ILE A 272 -10.57 -1.29 -9.81
CA ILE A 272 -9.47 -1.82 -8.98
C ILE A 272 -8.87 -0.72 -8.11
N ALA A 273 -8.52 0.43 -8.71
CA ALA A 273 -8.00 1.59 -7.99
C ALA A 273 -8.98 2.09 -6.93
N ALA A 274 -10.25 2.30 -7.29
CA ALA A 274 -11.28 2.76 -6.37
C ALA A 274 -11.56 1.80 -5.20
N ILE A 275 -11.47 0.47 -5.40
CA ILE A 275 -11.66 -0.52 -4.33
C ILE A 275 -10.50 -0.50 -3.33
N THR A 276 -9.28 -0.20 -3.79
CA THR A 276 -8.05 -0.29 -2.99
C THR A 276 -7.56 1.07 -2.46
N GLY A 277 -8.19 2.17 -2.88
CA GLY A 277 -7.82 3.54 -2.51
C GLY A 277 -6.66 4.11 -3.32
N GLY A 278 -6.33 3.52 -4.48
CA GLY A 278 -5.32 4.02 -5.40
C GLY A 278 -5.90 4.93 -6.49
N THR A 279 -5.04 5.32 -7.43
CA THR A 279 -5.38 6.19 -8.56
C THR A 279 -5.41 5.43 -9.90
N PHE A 280 -6.21 5.90 -10.85
CA PHE A 280 -6.14 5.47 -12.24
C PHE A 280 -5.55 6.59 -13.10
N ARG A 281 -4.57 6.25 -13.93
CA ARG A 281 -3.94 7.16 -14.91
C ARG A 281 -4.13 6.59 -16.32
N ARG A 282 -4.60 7.43 -17.25
CA ARG A 282 -4.67 7.12 -18.69
C ARG A 282 -3.44 7.71 -19.37
N VAL A 283 -2.75 6.90 -20.16
CA VAL A 283 -1.60 7.31 -20.98
C VAL A 283 -1.95 7.07 -22.45
N ILE A 284 -2.27 8.15 -23.15
CA ILE A 284 -2.54 8.16 -24.59
C ILE A 284 -1.23 8.23 -25.38
N ASP A 285 -0.28 9.00 -24.86
CA ASP A 285 1.01 9.24 -25.47
C ASP A 285 2.10 8.62 -24.60
N VAL A 286 2.77 7.58 -25.10
CA VAL A 286 3.76 6.83 -24.32
C VAL A 286 5.00 7.66 -23.96
N GLN A 287 5.25 8.77 -24.67
CA GLN A 287 6.31 9.72 -24.32
C GLN A 287 6.07 10.37 -22.93
N GLN A 288 4.82 10.40 -22.46
CA GLN A 288 4.44 10.92 -21.15
C GLN A 288 4.56 9.88 -20.02
N LEU A 289 4.75 8.60 -20.35
CA LEU A 289 4.69 7.50 -19.38
C LEU A 289 5.74 7.64 -18.27
N SER A 290 6.97 8.02 -18.62
CA SER A 290 8.04 8.27 -17.64
C SER A 290 7.71 9.41 -16.68
N GLY A 291 7.10 10.51 -17.16
CA GLY A 291 6.64 11.61 -16.31
C GLY A 291 5.55 11.17 -15.32
N GLN A 292 4.58 10.39 -15.80
CA GLN A 292 3.52 9.80 -14.97
C GLN A 292 4.10 8.87 -13.88
N PHE A 293 5.14 8.11 -14.22
CA PHE A 293 5.84 7.24 -13.28
C PHE A 293 6.69 8.01 -12.26
N VAL A 294 7.34 9.11 -12.65
CA VAL A 294 8.02 10.02 -11.71
C VAL A 294 7.01 10.65 -10.72
N GLU A 295 5.83 11.05 -11.18
CA GLU A 295 4.75 11.51 -10.29
C GLU A 295 4.25 10.41 -9.33
N LEU A 296 4.05 9.18 -9.83
CA LEU A 296 3.69 8.03 -8.98
C LEU A 296 4.79 7.71 -7.94
N ALA A 297 6.06 7.91 -8.30
CA ALA A 297 7.17 7.76 -7.38
C ALA A 297 7.12 8.81 -6.25
N ALA A 298 6.80 10.06 -6.58
CA ALA A 298 6.68 11.16 -5.60
C ALA A 298 5.40 11.10 -4.76
N GLY A 299 4.28 10.62 -5.33
CA GLY A 299 2.99 10.54 -4.66
C GLY A 299 2.96 9.50 -3.54
N LYS A 300 3.31 9.91 -2.32
CA LYS A 300 3.38 9.09 -1.09
C LYS A 300 2.78 9.82 0.12
N ASN A 301 1.74 10.62 -0.11
CA ASN A 301 1.29 11.61 0.86
C ASN A 301 0.31 10.98 1.84
N TYR A 302 0.77 10.66 3.05
CA TYR A 302 -0.11 10.34 4.17
C TYR A 302 -0.09 11.47 5.21
N SER A 303 -1.07 12.37 5.13
CA SER A 303 -1.27 13.38 6.16
C SER A 303 -1.62 12.75 7.51
N TYR A 304 -1.03 13.26 8.59
CA TYR A 304 -1.44 12.96 9.95
C TYR A 304 -1.65 14.26 10.73
N LEU A 305 -2.92 14.55 10.99
CA LEU A 305 -3.31 15.57 11.96
C LEU A 305 -3.11 14.99 13.36
N LEU A 306 -2.37 15.70 14.21
CA LEU A 306 -2.33 15.39 15.63
C LEU A 306 -3.69 15.76 16.24
N PRO A 307 -4.49 14.80 16.71
CA PRO A 307 -5.79 15.12 17.27
C PRO A 307 -5.62 16.01 18.50
N GLU A 308 -6.53 16.97 18.64
CA GLU A 308 -6.72 17.70 19.90
C GLU A 308 -7.14 16.73 21.02
N LYS A 309 -7.12 17.22 22.27
CA LYS A 309 -7.15 16.37 23.48
C LYS A 309 -8.37 15.47 23.59
#